data_AF-X1I2B3-F1
#
_entry.id   AF-X1I2B3-F1
#
_cell.length_a   1.000
_cell.length_b   1.000
_cell.length_c   1.000
_cell.angle_alpha   90.00
_cell.angle_beta   90.00
_cell.angle_gamma   90.00
#
_symmetry.space_group_name_H-M   'P 1'
#
loop_
_entity.id
_entity.type
_entity.pdbx_description
1 polymer ?
#
loop_
_entity_poly.entity_id
_entity_poly.type
_entity_poly.pdbx_seq_one_letter_code
_entity_poly.pdbx_strand_id
1 'polypeptide(L)'
;SGFFRTKKRFNVEKLIITEEDKFKNLLVSLDNQQGFVVSLGIIQECDFKRKIFTVFAPLEEKDLSKVFSLKFGTIKLSLDWKELGKIYSGEI
;
A
#
# COMPACT_ATOMS: atom_id res chain seq x y z
N SER A 1 -6.44 18.52 21.11
CA SER A 1 -7.22 17.32 20.75
C SER A 1 -6.31 16.08 20.75
N GLY A 2 -6.87 14.87 20.92
CA GLY A 2 -6.09 13.62 20.93
C GLY A 2 -5.27 13.39 19.65
N PHE A 3 -5.77 13.84 18.50
CA PHE A 3 -5.10 13.73 17.19
C PHE A 3 -3.69 14.36 17.16
N PHE A 4 -3.53 15.61 17.62
CA PHE A 4 -2.21 16.27 17.66
C PHE A 4 -1.23 15.58 18.60
N ARG A 5 -1.73 15.02 19.72
CA ARG A 5 -0.91 14.26 20.67
C ARG A 5 -0.41 12.96 20.02
N THR A 6 -1.25 12.27 19.26
CA THR A 6 -0.89 11.07 18.50
C THR A 6 0.15 11.38 17.42
N LYS A 7 -0.05 12.45 16.64
CA LYS A 7 0.89 12.89 15.60
C LYS A 7 2.29 13.16 16.18
N LYS A 8 2.38 13.88 17.31
CA LYS A 8 3.63 14.12 18.04
C LYS A 8 4.23 12.82 18.61
N ARG A 9 3.41 11.93 19.17
CA ARG A 9 3.86 10.65 19.73
C ARG A 9 4.54 9.75 18.70
N PHE A 10 4.02 9.70 17.47
CA PHE A 10 4.60 8.91 16.39
C PHE A 10 5.62 9.67 15.56
N ASN A 11 5.85 10.95 15.84
CA ASN A 11 6.75 11.84 15.09
C ASN A 11 6.51 11.79 13.57
N VAL A 12 5.23 11.86 13.17
CA VAL A 12 4.82 11.79 11.76
C VAL A 12 4.31 13.14 11.26
N GLU A 13 4.63 13.47 10.01
CA GLU A 13 4.09 14.66 9.34
C GLU A 13 2.61 14.53 9.01
N LYS A 14 2.11 13.31 8.83
CA LYS A 14 0.72 13.03 8.47
C LYS A 14 0.18 11.85 9.26
N LEU A 15 -1.06 11.97 9.73
CA LEU A 15 -1.83 10.89 10.33
C LEU A 15 -3.16 10.82 9.59
N ILE A 16 -3.51 9.64 9.07
CA ILE A 16 -4.74 9.42 8.33
C ILE A 16 -5.60 8.45 9.14
N ILE A 17 -6.85 8.84 9.40
CA ILE A 17 -7.88 7.94 9.90
C ILE A 17 -8.63 7.43 8.68
N THR A 18 -8.70 6.12 8.55
CA THR A 18 -9.24 5.47 7.36
C THR A 18 -10.00 4.21 7.75
N GLU A 19 -10.94 3.82 6.88
CA GLU A 19 -11.55 2.50 6.89
C GLU A 19 -10.52 1.43 6.49
N GLU A 20 -10.72 0.22 6.99
CA GLU A 20 -9.78 -0.91 6.86
C GLU A 20 -9.61 -1.35 5.39
N ASP A 21 -10.68 -1.29 4.61
CA ASP A 21 -10.75 -1.69 3.21
C ASP A 21 -10.43 -0.55 2.22
N LYS A 22 -10.11 0.66 2.71
CA LYS A 22 -9.83 1.81 1.84
C LYS A 22 -8.77 1.53 0.79
N PHE A 23 -7.73 0.76 1.11
CA PHE A 23 -6.64 0.44 0.18
C PHE A 23 -6.82 -0.89 -0.54
N LYS A 24 -7.94 -1.60 -0.32
CA LYS A 24 -8.26 -2.79 -1.10
C LYS A 24 -8.33 -2.45 -2.58
N ASN A 25 -7.80 -3.36 -3.40
CA ASN A 25 -7.64 -3.26 -4.83
C ASN A 25 -6.68 -2.16 -5.30
N LEU A 26 -5.96 -1.48 -4.41
CA LEU A 26 -5.00 -0.45 -4.82
C LEU A 26 -3.79 -1.09 -5.52
N LEU A 27 -3.44 -0.54 -6.69
CA LEU A 27 -2.22 -0.88 -7.39
C LEU A 27 -1.01 -0.29 -6.66
N VAL A 28 -0.01 -1.13 -6.47
CA VAL A 28 1.23 -0.79 -5.77
C VAL A 28 2.44 -1.26 -6.59
N SER A 29 3.57 -0.59 -6.43
CA SER A 29 4.84 -1.12 -6.92
C SER A 29 5.58 -1.84 -5.79
N LEU A 30 6.23 -2.95 -6.14
CA LEU A 30 7.16 -3.66 -5.30
C LEU A 30 8.57 -3.32 -5.79
N ASP A 31 9.32 -2.60 -4.99
CA ASP A 31 10.58 -1.99 -5.39
C ASP A 31 11.76 -2.65 -4.68
N ASN A 32 12.90 -2.71 -5.36
CA ASN A 32 14.15 -3.13 -4.76
C ASN A 32 14.84 -2.01 -3.97
N GLN A 33 15.99 -2.30 -3.37
CA GLN A 33 16.75 -1.33 -2.57
C GLN A 33 17.25 -0.12 -3.37
N GLN A 34 17.44 -0.25 -4.69
CA GLN A 34 17.82 0.86 -5.56
C GLN A 34 16.61 1.70 -6.01
N GLY A 35 15.39 1.31 -5.62
CA GLY A 35 14.15 1.98 -6.01
C GLY A 35 13.63 1.61 -7.39
N PHE A 36 14.18 0.57 -8.03
CA PHE A 36 13.64 0.03 -9.27
C PHE A 36 12.46 -0.91 -8.99
N VAL A 37 11.44 -0.83 -9.84
CA VAL A 37 10.26 -1.70 -9.75
C VAL A 37 10.64 -3.13 -10.14
N VAL A 38 10.44 -4.07 -9.22
CA VAL A 38 10.60 -5.51 -9.42
C VAL A 38 9.33 -6.11 -9.99
N SER A 39 8.17 -5.72 -9.44
CA SER A 39 6.85 -6.13 -9.94
C SER A 39 5.78 -5.14 -9.51
N LEU A 40 4.61 -5.25 -10.11
CA LEU A 40 3.40 -4.54 -9.70
C LEU A 40 2.50 -5.49 -8.91
N GLY A 41 1.79 -4.97 -7.92
CA GLY A 41 0.88 -5.75 -7.10
C GLY A 41 -0.45 -5.05 -6.86
N ILE A 42 -1.45 -5.82 -6.45
CA ILE A 42 -2.77 -5.34 -6.06
C ILE A 42 -2.99 -5.73 -4.61
N ILE A 43 -3.20 -4.76 -3.73
CA ILE A 43 -3.54 -5.02 -2.32
C ILE A 43 -4.88 -5.74 -2.26
N GLN A 44 -4.91 -6.92 -1.64
CA GLN A 44 -6.13 -7.70 -1.40
C GLN A 44 -6.71 -7.48 0.00
N GLU A 45 -5.84 -7.28 0.98
CA GLU A 45 -6.21 -7.13 2.39
C GLU A 45 -5.20 -6.26 3.15
N CYS A 46 -5.70 -5.50 4.13
CA CYS A 46 -4.92 -4.67 5.03
C CYS A 46 -5.30 -5.01 6.48
N ASP A 47 -4.50 -5.82 7.18
CA ASP A 47 -4.69 -6.02 8.63
C ASP A 47 -3.82 -5.00 9.38
N PHE A 48 -4.41 -3.86 9.73
CA PHE A 48 -3.70 -2.80 10.45
C PHE A 48 -3.33 -3.19 11.89
N LYS A 49 -4.06 -4.12 12.52
CA LYS A 49 -3.76 -4.59 13.88
C LYS A 49 -2.49 -5.43 13.88
N ARG A 50 -2.36 -6.32 12.89
CA ARG A 50 -1.17 -7.16 12.68
C ARG A 50 -0.07 -6.47 11.88
N LYS A 51 -0.38 -5.33 11.26
CA LYS A 51 0.50 -4.53 10.39
C LYS A 51 0.93 -5.31 9.14
N ILE A 52 -0.02 -6.02 8.53
CA ILE A 52 0.22 -6.87 7.36
C ILE A 52 -0.60 -6.35 6.19
N PHE A 53 0.04 -6.24 5.03
CA PHE A 53 -0.64 -6.09 3.74
C PHE A 53 -0.51 -7.39 2.96
N THR A 54 -1.62 -7.90 2.46
CA THR A 54 -1.63 -9.03 1.53
C THR A 54 -1.71 -8.49 0.11
N VAL A 55 -0.72 -8.81 -0.72
CA VAL A 55 -0.59 -8.27 -2.08
C VAL A 55 -0.57 -9.42 -3.08
N PHE A 56 -1.44 -9.34 -4.08
CA PHE A 56 -1.40 -10.22 -5.24
C PHE A 56 -0.48 -9.62 -6.30
N ALA A 57 0.59 -10.31 -6.68
CA ALA A 57 1.55 -9.84 -7.68
C ALA A 57 2.05 -11.00 -8.55
N PRO A 58 2.28 -10.79 -9.86
CA PRO A 58 3.00 -11.74 -10.70
C PRO A 58 4.50 -11.65 -10.36
N LEU A 59 4.90 -12.26 -9.26
CA LEU A 59 6.26 -12.30 -8.76
C LEU A 59 6.63 -13.74 -8.41
N GLU A 60 7.72 -14.23 -8.97
CA GLU A 60 8.23 -15.56 -8.65
C GLU A 60 8.88 -15.57 -7.25
N GLU A 61 8.83 -16.72 -6.57
CA GLU A 61 9.37 -16.87 -5.21
C GLU A 61 10.87 -16.52 -5.12
N LYS A 62 11.65 -16.85 -6.17
CA LYS A 62 13.08 -16.52 -6.26
C LYS A 62 13.35 -15.00 -6.22
N ASP A 63 12.40 -14.19 -6.68
CA ASP A 63 12.52 -12.74 -6.78
C ASP A 63 11.94 -12.02 -5.57
N LEU A 64 11.26 -12.74 -4.66
CA LEU A 64 10.68 -12.18 -3.43
C LEU A 64 11.75 -11.51 -2.55
N SER A 65 12.94 -12.10 -2.47
CA SER A 65 14.07 -11.57 -1.72
C SER A 65 14.61 -10.23 -2.23
N LYS A 66 14.26 -9.85 -3.47
CA LYS A 66 14.64 -8.57 -4.08
C LYS A 66 13.71 -7.42 -3.69
N VAL A 67 12.52 -7.72 -3.18
CA VAL A 67 11.54 -6.72 -2.77
C VAL A 67 11.97 -6.14 -1.42
N PHE A 68 12.20 -4.83 -1.40
CA PHE A 68 12.60 -4.09 -0.20
C PHE A 68 11.50 -3.15 0.29
N SER A 69 10.72 -2.57 -0.63
CA SER A 69 9.68 -1.62 -0.28
C SER A 69 8.47 -1.77 -1.17
N LEU A 70 7.35 -1.21 -0.70
CA LEU A 70 6.11 -1.12 -1.45
C LEU A 70 5.72 0.36 -1.54
N LYS A 71 5.38 0.83 -2.73
CA LYS A 71 4.87 2.20 -2.94
C LYS A 71 3.43 2.18 -3.39
N PHE A 72 2.66 3.08 -2.79
CA PHE A 72 1.24 3.23 -3.07
C PHE A 72 1.06 3.99 -4.38
N GLY A 73 0.32 3.40 -5.32
CA GLY A 73 -0.20 4.11 -6.48
C GLY A 73 -1.49 4.85 -6.14
N THR A 74 -2.18 5.31 -7.19
CA THR A 74 -3.47 6.01 -7.09
C THR A 74 -4.62 5.25 -7.74
N ILE A 75 -4.35 4.18 -8.50
CA ILE A 75 -5.36 3.46 -9.28
C ILE A 75 -5.79 2.19 -8.54
N LYS A 76 -7.09 1.94 -8.46
CA LYS A 76 -7.64 0.66 -8.00
C LYS A 76 -7.97 -0.23 -9.19
N LEU A 77 -7.51 -1.47 -9.14
CA LEU A 77 -7.72 -2.49 -10.16
C LEU A 77 -8.30 -3.76 -9.56
N SER A 78 -9.23 -4.39 -10.26
CA SER A 78 -9.61 -5.77 -9.98
C SER A 78 -8.53 -6.74 -10.47
N LEU A 79 -8.62 -8.01 -10.06
CA LEU A 79 -7.70 -9.07 -10.49
C LEU A 79 -7.81 -9.39 -11.99
N ASP A 80 -8.92 -9.06 -12.63
CA ASP A 80 -9.11 -9.11 -14.10
C ASP A 80 -8.71 -7.81 -14.80
N TRP A 81 -7.92 -6.95 -14.14
CA TRP A 81 -7.32 -5.73 -14.68
C TRP A 81 -8.32 -4.64 -15.09
N LYS A 82 -9.53 -4.65 -14.53
CA LYS A 82 -10.50 -3.57 -14.74
C LYS A 82 -10.25 -2.45 -13.73
N GLU A 83 -10.34 -1.21 -14.20
CA GLU A 83 -10.30 -0.04 -13.34
C GLU A 83 -11.55 0.01 -12.45
N LEU A 84 -11.33 0.06 -11.14
CA LEU A 84 -12.39 0.15 -10.12
C LEU A 84 -12.53 1.56 -9.54
N GLY A 85 -11.59 2.45 -9.86
CA GLY A 85 -11.57 3.83 -9.38
C GLY A 85 -10.17 4.26 -8.97
N LYS A 86 -10.08 5.35 -8.21
CA LYS A 86 -8.82 5.96 -7.79
C LYS A 86 -8.88 6.41 -6.34
N ILE A 87 -7.70 6.53 -5.73
CA ILE A 87 -7.48 7.21 -4.46
C ILE A 87 -6.80 8.55 -4.77
N TYR A 88 -7.29 9.63 -4.16
CA TYR A 88 -6.81 10.97 -4.44
C TYR A 88 -5.68 11.40 -3.49
N SER A 89 -4.89 12.38 -3.94
CA SER A 89 -3.86 12.98 -3.10
C SER A 89 -4.49 13.55 -1.81
N GLY A 90 -3.89 13.26 -0.67
CA GLY A 90 -4.46 13.58 0.64
C GLY A 90 -5.06 12.36 1.36
N GLU A 91 -5.43 11.33 0.63
CA GLU A 91 -6.03 10.11 1.17
C GLU A 91 -5.04 8.98 1.52
N ILE A 92 -3.79 9.12 1.05
CA ILE A 92 -2.59 8.31 1.35
C ILE A 92 -1.51 9.22 1.94
#